data_AF-A0A975AUI1-F1
#
_entry.id   AF-A0A975AUI1-F1
#
_cell.length_a   1.000
_cell.length_b   1.000
_cell.length_c   1.000
_cell.angle_alpha   90.00
_cell.angle_beta   90.00
_cell.angle_gamma   90.00
#
_symmetry.space_group_name_H-M   'P 1'
#
loop_
_entity.id
_entity.type
_entity.pdbx_description
1 polymer ?
#
loop_
_entity_poly.entity_id
_entity_poly.type
_entity_poly.pdbx_seq_one_letter_code
_entity_poly.pdbx_strand_id
1 'polypeptide(L)'
;MKKIKRKYYGNGKIRIEKYFDNNKLSRKDGPAVVEYYGNGNVWYEEYYKEGKLHREGKPAKIWYYFNGQLECQRYYKEGKAHREDGPALIKYQYNGQIYLKEYYLNDKKLTFEEWIKETVDKNLKKHIEEEIELR
;
A
#
# COMPACT_ATOMS: atom_id res chain seq x y z
N MET A 1 -1.37 -2.81 -24.69
CA MET A 1 -0.04 -2.21 -25.02
C MET A 1 0.59 -1.67 -23.76
N LYS A 2 1.81 -2.11 -23.43
CA LYS A 2 2.58 -1.62 -22.28
C LYS A 2 3.34 -0.35 -22.65
N LYS A 3 3.38 0.65 -21.76
CA LYS A 3 4.13 1.90 -21.94
C LYS A 3 4.87 2.29 -20.67
N ILE A 4 5.99 2.98 -20.82
CA ILE A 4 6.76 3.56 -19.72
C ILE A 4 6.94 5.06 -19.99
N LYS A 5 6.71 5.90 -18.98
CA LYS A 5 7.01 7.33 -19.02
C LYS A 5 8.05 7.65 -17.94
N ARG A 6 9.10 8.38 -18.31
CA ARG A 6 10.16 8.79 -17.40
C ARG A 6 10.25 10.30 -17.31
N LYS A 7 10.57 10.81 -16.12
CA LYS A 7 11.01 12.19 -15.89
C LYS A 7 12.39 12.16 -15.27
N TYR A 8 13.20 13.17 -15.57
CA TYR A 8 14.58 13.25 -15.12
C TYR A 8 14.80 14.53 -14.32
N TYR A 9 15.81 14.51 -13.45
CA TYR A 9 16.40 15.69 -12.87
C TYR A 9 17.26 16.43 -13.90
N GLY A 10 17.64 17.68 -13.61
CA GLY A 10 18.50 18.49 -14.51
C GLY A 10 19.89 17.87 -14.75
N ASN A 11 20.36 17.01 -13.85
CA ASN A 11 21.61 16.25 -13.99
C ASN A 11 21.44 14.92 -14.76
N GLY A 12 20.28 14.68 -15.38
CA GLY A 12 20.01 13.49 -16.19
C GLY A 12 19.62 12.23 -15.41
N LYS A 13 19.68 12.23 -14.07
CA LYS A 13 19.22 11.08 -13.27
C LYS A 13 17.69 10.94 -13.35
N ILE A 14 17.19 9.71 -13.34
CA ILE A 14 15.74 9.45 -13.30
C ILE A 14 15.15 10.01 -12.00
N ARG A 15 14.03 10.72 -12.13
CA ARG A 15 13.24 11.25 -11.03
C ARG A 15 11.95 10.46 -10.82
N ILE A 16 11.28 10.10 -11.90
CA ILE A 16 10.02 9.35 -11.87
C ILE A 16 9.99 8.33 -13.00
N GLU A 17 9.54 7.12 -12.71
CA GLU A 17 9.08 6.14 -13.69
C GLU A 17 7.59 5.84 -13.49
N LYS A 18 6.82 5.82 -14.57
CA LYS A 18 5.41 5.40 -14.59
C LYS A 18 5.19 4.31 -15.62
N TYR A 19 4.62 3.20 -15.20
CA TYR A 19 4.34 2.01 -16.00
C TYR A 19 2.84 1.90 -16.25
N PHE A 20 2.48 1.66 -17.51
CA PHE A 20 1.10 1.58 -17.95
C PHE A 20 0.86 0.27 -18.70
N ASP A 21 -0.29 -0.34 -18.48
CA ASP A 21 -0.85 -1.38 -19.33
C ASP A 21 -2.25 -0.96 -19.80
N ASN A 22 -2.51 -1.06 -21.10
CA ASN A 22 -3.74 -0.59 -21.73
C ASN A 22 -4.15 0.83 -21.28
N ASN A 23 -3.18 1.75 -21.25
CA ASN A 23 -3.29 3.15 -20.83
C ASN A 23 -3.69 3.39 -19.35
N LYS A 24 -3.74 2.34 -18.51
CA LYS A 24 -3.95 2.45 -17.06
C LYS A 24 -2.64 2.19 -16.32
N LEU A 25 -2.41 2.84 -15.17
CA LEU A 25 -1.25 2.54 -14.33
C LEU A 25 -1.32 1.07 -13.88
N SER A 26 -0.29 0.30 -14.20
CA SER A 26 -0.15 -1.09 -13.78
C SER A 26 1.24 -1.62 -14.13
N ARG A 27 1.73 -2.56 -13.31
CA ARG A 27 2.94 -3.33 -13.57
C ARG A 27 2.82 -4.67 -12.86
N LYS A 28 3.03 -5.78 -13.58
CA LYS A 28 2.86 -7.14 -13.05
C LYS A 28 3.84 -7.45 -11.91
N ASP A 29 5.11 -7.10 -12.11
CA ASP A 29 6.21 -7.56 -11.25
C ASP A 29 6.84 -6.42 -10.42
N GLY A 30 6.08 -5.36 -10.12
CA GLY A 30 6.62 -4.24 -9.35
C GLY A 30 5.69 -3.03 -9.22
N PRO A 31 6.19 -1.92 -8.68
CA PRO A 31 5.44 -0.68 -8.57
C PRO A 31 5.16 -0.09 -9.96
N ALA A 32 3.93 0.41 -10.14
CA ALA A 32 3.55 1.11 -11.36
C ALA A 32 4.04 2.57 -11.37
N VAL A 33 4.34 3.13 -10.20
CA VAL A 33 4.99 4.44 -10.05
C VAL A 33 6.17 4.28 -9.11
N VAL A 34 7.33 4.78 -9.53
CA VAL A 34 8.51 4.91 -8.67
C VAL A 34 9.02 6.33 -8.77
N GLU A 35 9.21 6.99 -7.64
CA GLU A 35 9.90 8.27 -7.55
C GLU A 35 11.20 8.11 -6.78
N TYR A 36 12.23 8.82 -7.24
CA TYR A 36 13.58 8.73 -6.72
C TYR A 36 14.00 10.08 -6.15
N TYR A 37 14.83 10.04 -5.13
CA TYR A 37 15.64 11.18 -4.71
C TYR A 37 16.75 11.48 -5.72
N GLY A 38 17.34 12.68 -5.67
CA GLY A 38 18.46 13.06 -6.55
C GLY A 38 19.74 12.24 -6.34
N ASN A 39 19.89 11.57 -5.20
CA ASN A 39 20.98 10.62 -4.96
C ASN A 39 20.75 9.27 -5.68
N GLY A 40 19.53 8.99 -6.14
CA GLY A 40 19.14 7.74 -6.81
C GLY A 40 18.39 6.74 -5.90
N ASN A 41 18.27 7.02 -4.60
CA ASN A 41 17.46 6.19 -3.71
C ASN A 41 15.98 6.34 -4.04
N VAL A 42 15.20 5.27 -3.87
CA VAL A 42 13.75 5.33 -3.99
C VAL A 42 13.20 6.19 -2.86
N TRP A 43 12.38 7.16 -3.22
CA TRP A 43 11.60 7.98 -2.28
C TRP A 43 10.20 7.40 -2.10
N TYR A 44 9.60 6.93 -3.19
CA TYR A 44 8.18 6.59 -3.21
C TYR A 44 7.83 5.51 -4.22
N GLU A 45 6.92 4.62 -3.84
CA GLU A 45 6.36 3.57 -4.70
C GLU A 45 4.84 3.53 -4.61
N GLU A 46 4.18 3.31 -5.77
CA GLU A 46 2.75 2.98 -5.84
C GLU A 46 2.49 1.72 -6.65
N TYR A 47 1.56 0.90 -6.16
CA TYR A 47 1.13 -0.35 -6.78
C TYR A 47 -0.33 -0.24 -7.22
N TYR A 48 -0.57 -0.71 -8.44
CA TYR A 48 -1.87 -0.60 -9.10
C TYR A 48 -2.29 -1.92 -9.73
N LYS A 49 -3.58 -2.25 -9.58
CA LYS A 49 -4.27 -3.33 -10.30
C LYS A 49 -5.38 -2.70 -11.13
N GLU A 50 -5.35 -2.91 -12.44
CA GLU A 50 -6.37 -2.40 -13.39
C GLU A 50 -6.65 -0.88 -13.29
N GLY A 51 -5.62 -0.09 -12.97
CA GLY A 51 -5.73 1.37 -12.84
C GLY A 51 -6.20 1.86 -11.46
N LYS A 52 -6.46 0.98 -10.50
CA LYS A 52 -6.77 1.34 -9.11
C LYS A 52 -5.59 1.04 -8.18
N LEU A 53 -5.41 1.85 -7.15
CA LEU A 53 -4.44 1.57 -6.09
C LEU A 53 -4.83 0.28 -5.37
N HIS A 54 -3.97 -0.73 -5.46
CA HIS A 54 -4.26 -2.06 -4.94
C HIS A 54 -2.95 -2.85 -4.84
N ARG A 55 -2.78 -3.58 -3.73
CA ARG A 55 -1.77 -4.64 -3.63
C ARG A 55 -2.21 -5.69 -2.62
N GLU A 56 -2.35 -6.94 -3.07
CA GLU A 56 -2.81 -8.03 -2.22
C GLU A 56 -1.84 -8.29 -1.06
N GLY A 57 -2.35 -8.27 0.17
CA GLY A 57 -1.60 -8.52 1.42
C GLY A 57 -0.40 -7.60 1.72
N LYS A 58 -0.12 -6.59 0.89
CA LYS A 58 1.10 -5.76 0.97
C LYS A 58 0.76 -4.27 0.81
N PRO A 59 1.64 -3.33 1.21
CA PRO A 59 1.38 -1.91 1.04
C PRO A 59 1.27 -1.54 -0.44
N ALA A 60 0.22 -0.80 -0.78
CA ALA A 60 0.01 -0.24 -2.11
C ALA A 60 0.73 1.10 -2.31
N LYS A 61 1.05 1.81 -1.21
CA LYS A 61 1.92 3.00 -1.23
C LYS A 61 3.02 2.86 -0.19
N ILE A 62 4.24 3.18 -0.56
CA ILE A 62 5.42 3.09 0.32
C ILE A 62 6.26 4.34 0.15
N TRP A 63 6.59 5.00 1.27
CA TRP A 63 7.53 6.11 1.32
C TRP A 63 8.78 5.70 2.08
N TYR A 64 9.91 6.21 1.63
CA TYR A 64 11.21 5.97 2.22
C TYR A 64 11.89 7.30 2.53
N TYR A 65 12.64 7.33 3.63
CA TYR A 65 13.57 8.40 3.94
C TYR A 65 14.72 8.45 2.93
N PHE A 66 15.46 9.56 2.93
CA PHE A 66 16.60 9.77 2.02
C PHE A 66 17.69 8.70 2.14
N ASN A 67 17.85 8.10 3.33
CA ASN A 67 18.77 6.99 3.59
C ASN A 67 18.25 5.62 3.14
N GLY A 68 17.05 5.54 2.56
CA GLY A 68 16.40 4.32 2.09
C GLY A 68 15.59 3.57 3.16
N GLN A 69 15.56 4.04 4.40
CA GLN A 69 14.73 3.41 5.44
C GLN A 69 13.25 3.72 5.22
N LEU A 70 12.40 2.83 5.69
CA LEU A 70 10.96 2.95 5.57
C LEU A 70 10.45 4.14 6.40
N GLU A 71 9.67 5.02 5.77
CA GLU A 71 9.02 6.17 6.43
C GLU A 71 7.53 5.90 6.67
N CYS A 72 6.85 5.36 5.66
CA CYS A 72 5.40 5.19 5.69
C CYS A 72 4.95 4.05 4.79
N GLN A 73 3.91 3.34 5.23
CA GLN A 73 3.21 2.33 4.43
C GLN A 73 1.71 2.61 4.46
N ARG A 74 1.05 2.51 3.31
CA ARG A 74 -0.40 2.49 3.22
C ARG A 74 -0.92 1.31 2.41
N TYR A 75 -1.99 0.71 2.92
CA TYR A 75 -2.64 -0.46 2.34
C TYR A 75 -3.93 -0.02 1.66
N TYR A 76 -4.11 -0.47 0.42
CA TYR A 76 -5.29 -0.17 -0.39
C TYR A 76 -5.80 -1.44 -1.06
N LYS A 77 -7.12 -1.57 -1.11
CA LYS A 77 -7.86 -2.61 -1.84
C LYS A 77 -8.87 -1.90 -2.74
N GLU A 78 -8.79 -2.13 -4.05
CA GLU A 78 -9.70 -1.53 -5.04
C GLU A 78 -9.80 0.00 -4.97
N GLY A 79 -8.68 0.68 -4.69
CA GLY A 79 -8.61 2.13 -4.59
C GLY A 79 -8.97 2.71 -3.23
N LYS A 80 -9.42 1.90 -2.27
CA LYS A 80 -9.84 2.33 -0.93
C LYS A 80 -8.81 1.95 0.12
N ALA A 81 -8.56 2.82 1.10
CA ALA A 81 -7.73 2.50 2.26
C ALA A 81 -8.39 1.35 3.03
N HIS A 82 -7.69 0.22 3.14
CA HIS A 82 -8.28 -1.00 3.65
C HIS A 82 -7.19 -1.98 4.11
N ARG A 83 -7.38 -2.57 5.29
CA ARG A 83 -6.61 -3.74 5.74
C ARG A 83 -7.35 -4.51 6.84
N GLU A 84 -7.56 -5.81 6.62
CA GLU A 84 -8.20 -6.71 7.59
C GLU A 84 -7.21 -7.37 8.56
N ASP A 85 -5.91 -7.40 8.22
CA ASP A 85 -4.85 -8.07 8.99
C ASP A 85 -3.95 -7.11 9.80
N GLY A 86 -4.37 -5.85 9.98
CA GLY A 86 -3.69 -4.89 10.84
C GLY A 86 -3.91 -3.44 10.42
N PRO A 87 -3.03 -2.52 10.83
CA PRO A 87 -3.17 -1.11 10.48
C PRO A 87 -2.99 -0.89 8.97
N ALA A 88 -3.89 -0.09 8.39
CA ALA A 88 -3.84 0.29 6.99
C ALA A 88 -2.90 1.48 6.72
N LEU A 89 -2.51 2.23 7.76
CA LEU A 89 -1.44 3.21 7.73
C LEU A 89 -0.45 2.93 8.86
N ILE A 90 0.84 2.88 8.52
CA ILE A 90 1.93 2.77 9.49
C ILE A 90 2.95 3.85 9.15
N LYS A 91 3.36 4.66 10.16
CA LYS A 91 4.48 5.59 10.02
C LYS A 91 5.61 5.24 10.99
N TYR A 92 6.82 5.38 10.47
CA TYR A 92 8.07 5.02 11.13
C TYR A 92 8.90 6.28 11.34
N GLN A 93 9.59 6.38 12.47
CA GLN A 93 10.61 7.38 12.71
C GLN A 93 11.88 7.05 11.90
N TYR A 94 12.82 7.98 11.83
CA TYR A 94 14.11 7.76 11.17
C TYR A 94 14.95 6.65 11.82
N ASN A 95 14.68 6.25 13.06
CA ASN A 95 15.34 5.09 13.69
C ASN A 95 14.62 3.75 13.41
N GLY A 96 13.56 3.76 12.59
CA GLY A 96 12.74 2.60 12.26
C GLY A 96 11.62 2.27 13.26
N GLN A 97 11.48 3.01 14.37
CA GLN A 97 10.40 2.78 15.33
C GLN A 97 9.07 3.27 14.79
N ILE A 98 8.02 2.47 14.97
CA ILE A 98 6.65 2.88 14.61
C ILE A 98 6.19 3.94 15.60
N TYR A 99 5.72 5.08 15.10
CA TYR A 99 5.10 6.12 15.94
C TYR A 99 3.63 6.37 15.64
N LEU A 100 3.09 5.79 14.55
CA LEU A 100 1.67 5.88 14.22
C LEU A 100 1.19 4.59 13.56
N LYS A 101 0.02 4.13 14.02
CA LYS A 101 -0.79 3.09 13.39
C LYS A 101 -2.22 3.59 13.29
N GLU A 102 -2.81 3.50 12.10
CA GLU A 102 -4.23 3.80 11.90
C GLU A 102 -4.92 2.68 11.13
N TYR A 103 -6.16 2.40 11.50
CA TYR A 103 -6.95 1.29 10.98
C TYR A 103 -8.03 1.82 10.06
N TYR A 104 -8.15 1.18 8.89
CA TYR A 104 -9.14 1.54 7.89
C TYR A 104 -9.74 0.29 7.26
N LEU A 105 -11.06 0.30 7.09
CA LEU A 105 -11.79 -0.66 6.26
C LEU A 105 -12.63 0.13 5.24
N ASN A 106 -12.30 -0.01 3.96
CA ASN A 106 -13.04 0.63 2.87
C ASN A 106 -13.18 2.16 3.04
N ASP A 107 -12.06 2.83 3.32
CA ASP A 107 -11.93 4.27 3.63
C ASP A 107 -12.53 4.72 4.97
N LYS A 108 -13.26 3.87 5.69
CA LYS A 108 -13.73 4.18 7.05
C LYS A 108 -12.56 4.04 8.02
N LYS A 109 -12.16 5.14 8.66
CA LYS A 109 -11.23 5.12 9.80
C LYS A 109 -11.93 4.50 11.01
N LEU A 110 -11.23 3.62 11.71
CA LEU A 110 -11.73 2.93 12.88
C LEU A 110 -10.79 3.18 14.07
N THR A 111 -11.34 3.14 15.28
CA THR A 111 -10.50 2.89 16.46
C THR A 111 -9.96 1.46 16.42
N PHE A 112 -9.02 1.13 17.31
CA PHE A 112 -8.51 -0.23 17.39
C PHE A 112 -9.61 -1.21 17.82
N GLU A 113 -10.45 -0.82 18.77
CA GLU A 113 -11.56 -1.61 19.29
C GLU A 113 -12.63 -1.87 18.22
N GLU A 114 -13.01 -0.82 17.47
CA GLU A 114 -13.94 -0.96 16.35
C GLU A 114 -13.37 -1.89 15.27
N TRP A 115 -12.08 -1.77 14.98
CA TRP A 115 -11.41 -2.62 14.00
C TRP A 115 -11.39 -4.09 14.44
N ILE A 116 -11.04 -4.39 15.69
CA ILE A 116 -11.08 -5.76 16.25
C ILE A 116 -12.48 -6.38 16.08
N LYS A 117 -13.52 -5.63 16.42
CA LYS A 117 -14.90 -6.10 16.29
C LYS A 117 -15.29 -6.36 14.84
N GLU A 118 -14.83 -5.53 13.92
CA GLU A 118 -15.17 -5.62 12.50
C GLU A 118 -14.37 -6.69 11.74
N THR A 119 -13.17 -7.05 12.19
CA THR A 119 -12.32 -8.03 11.51
C THR A 119 -12.22 -9.33 12.27
N VAL A 120 -11.79 -9.30 13.53
CA VAL A 120 -11.48 -10.51 14.31
C VAL A 120 -12.76 -11.20 14.77
N ASP A 121 -13.66 -10.46 15.43
CA ASP A 121 -14.87 -11.06 16.01
C ASP A 121 -15.80 -11.60 14.90
N LYS A 122 -15.93 -10.86 13.79
CA LYS A 122 -16.74 -11.30 12.64
C LYS A 122 -16.15 -12.53 11.96
N ASN A 123 -14.83 -12.58 11.75
CA ASN A 123 -14.19 -13.74 11.14
C ASN A 123 -14.29 -14.97 12.04
N LEU A 124 -14.12 -14.80 13.36
CA LEU A 124 -14.32 -15.89 14.33
C LEU A 124 -15.75 -16.42 14.33
N LYS A 125 -16.73 -15.50 14.37
CA LYS A 125 -18.16 -15.88 14.33
C LYS A 125 -18.50 -16.66 13.05
N LYS A 126 -18.05 -16.16 11.89
CA LYS A 126 -18.27 -16.81 10.60
C LYS A 126 -17.68 -18.22 10.57
N HIS A 127 -16.46 -18.40 11.09
CA HIS A 127 -15.82 -19.71 11.14
C HIS A 127 -16.61 -20.72 11.98
N ILE A 128 -17.12 -20.29 13.14
CA ILE A 128 -17.96 -21.14 14.00
C ILE A 128 -19.28 -21.52 13.30
N GLU A 129 -19.91 -20.58 12.59
CA GLU A 129 -21.15 -20.84 11.85
C GLU A 129 -20.92 -21.85 10.69
N GLU A 130 -19.83 -21.71 9.93
CA GLU A 130 -19.45 -22.65 8.86
C GLU A 130 -19.18 -24.07 9.41
N GLU A 131 -18.57 -24.21 10.59
CA GLU A 131 -18.34 -25.52 11.22
C GLU A 131 -19.61 -26.20 11.74
N ILE A 132 -20.64 -25.42 12.10
CA ILE A 132 -21.94 -25.93 12.53
C ILE A 132 -22.76 -26.42 11.33
N GLU A 133 -22.77 -25.68 10.22
CA GLU A 133 -23.54 -26.03 9.01
C GLU A 133 -23.00 -27.26 8.26
N LEU A 134 -21.74 -27.66 8.51
CA LEU A 134 -21.11 -28.86 7.95
C LEU A 134 -21.43 -30.15 8.74
N ARG A 135 -22.23 -30.06 9.82
CA ARG A 135 -22.67 -31.21 10.65
C ARG A 135 -24.15 -31.50 10.42
#